data_AF-A0A1T4VSE2-F1
#
_entry.id   AF-A0A1T4VSE2-F1
#
_cell.length_a   1.000
_cell.length_b   1.000
_cell.length_c   1.000
_cell.angle_alpha   90.00
_cell.angle_beta   90.00
_cell.angle_gamma   90.00
#
_symmetry.space_group_name_H-M   'P 1'
#
loop_
_entity.id
_entity.type
_entity.pdbx_description
1 polymer ?
#
loop_
_entity_poly.entity_id
_entity_poly.type
_entity_poly.pdbx_seq_one_letter_code
_entity_poly.pdbx_strand_id
1 'polypeptide(L)'
;MKFEELLQRCESELNNYAPQILKNPQSLNELEQIFTATEQHWQNYLTRLNRLSPAGVQYLLLTEAPPSQDMSTVRSPEFPRYVFNAASKNNRLLGNLCRMFVWEPPKSGKEKLDLVASHGVLVMDALPFALPYKTRNNAAYRKLVAKCFELYLAPRVENAETTWSNTLKIGIGYKSLGEALIAEKATLQFSTLKKTQLTRKHLAYCSTLPCPAALRETFGIPKPE
;
A
#
# COMPACT_ATOMS: atom_id res chain seq x y z
N MET A 1 -2.26 15.75 -0.32
CA MET A 1 -2.76 16.07 -1.67
C MET A 1 -4.23 15.68 -1.74
N LYS A 2 -5.09 16.51 -2.33
CA LYS A 2 -6.51 16.18 -2.52
C LYS A 2 -6.69 15.22 -3.69
N PHE A 3 -7.81 14.49 -3.73
CA PHE A 3 -8.08 13.53 -4.80
C PHE A 3 -8.13 14.22 -6.17
N GLU A 4 -8.82 15.36 -6.28
CA GLU A 4 -9.01 16.06 -7.56
C GLU A 4 -7.68 16.57 -8.12
N GLU A 5 -6.80 17.07 -7.24
CA GLU A 5 -5.46 17.52 -7.61
C GLU A 5 -4.62 16.35 -8.15
N LEU A 6 -4.63 15.21 -7.45
CA LEU A 6 -3.90 14.02 -7.89
C LEU A 6 -4.46 13.47 -9.21
N LEU A 7 -5.79 13.44 -9.34
CA LEU A 7 -6.49 12.98 -10.53
C LEU A 7 -6.11 13.86 -11.73
N GLN A 8 -6.21 15.19 -11.60
CA GLN A 8 -5.85 16.14 -12.65
C GLN A 8 -4.40 15.96 -13.10
N ARG A 9 -3.48 15.76 -12.16
CA ARG A 9 -2.05 15.61 -12.48
C ARG A 9 -1.66 14.24 -13.02
N CYS A 10 -2.51 13.23 -12.84
CA CYS A 10 -2.37 11.89 -13.41
C CYS A 10 -3.29 11.63 -14.60
N GLU A 11 -4.08 12.61 -15.05
CA GLU A 11 -5.19 12.40 -15.98
C GLU A 11 -4.72 11.75 -17.29
N SER A 12 -3.60 12.21 -17.85
CA SER A 12 -3.04 11.67 -19.09
C SER A 12 -2.63 10.20 -18.93
N GLU A 13 -1.89 9.87 -17.88
CA GLU A 13 -1.45 8.50 -17.59
C GLU A 13 -2.64 7.59 -17.28
N LEU A 14 -3.63 8.10 -16.55
CA LEU A 14 -4.84 7.36 -16.20
C LEU A 14 -5.73 7.14 -17.43
N ASN A 15 -5.85 8.12 -18.33
CA ASN A 15 -6.57 7.97 -19.61
C ASN A 15 -5.89 6.94 -20.53
N ASN A 16 -4.56 6.93 -20.56
CA ASN A 16 -3.81 5.95 -21.36
C ASN A 16 -3.92 4.53 -20.81
N TYR A 17 -4.04 4.38 -19.49
CA TYR A 17 -4.07 3.07 -18.84
C TYR A 17 -5.49 2.51 -18.65
N ALA A 18 -6.44 3.35 -18.26
CA ALA A 18 -7.81 2.99 -17.89
C ALA A 18 -8.82 4.07 -18.33
N PRO A 19 -8.95 4.35 -19.65
CA PRO A 19 -9.79 5.43 -20.18
C PRO A 19 -11.25 5.30 -19.79
N GLN A 20 -11.75 4.08 -19.58
CA GLN A 20 -13.12 3.81 -19.17
C GLN A 20 -13.49 4.44 -17.81
N ILE A 21 -12.51 4.63 -16.93
CA ILE A 21 -12.73 5.24 -15.61
C ILE A 21 -13.07 6.71 -15.77
N LEU A 22 -12.28 7.45 -16.57
CA LEU A 22 -12.48 8.89 -16.76
C LEU A 22 -13.75 9.20 -17.56
N LYS A 23 -14.20 8.27 -18.39
CA LYS A 23 -15.41 8.41 -19.22
C LYS A 23 -16.70 8.10 -18.45
N ASN A 24 -16.62 7.50 -17.25
CA ASN A 24 -17.77 7.13 -16.45
C ASN A 24 -17.80 7.94 -15.14
N PRO A 25 -18.73 8.89 -14.97
CA PRO A 25 -18.88 9.68 -13.75
C PRO A 25 -19.05 8.83 -12.48
N GLN A 26 -19.71 7.67 -12.58
CA GLN A 26 -19.87 6.75 -11.45
C GLN A 26 -18.52 6.17 -11.03
N SER A 27 -17.68 5.76 -11.98
CA SER A 27 -16.34 5.24 -11.69
C SER A 27 -15.43 6.30 -11.05
N LEU A 28 -15.56 7.57 -11.45
CA LEU A 28 -14.83 8.67 -10.81
C LEU A 28 -15.26 8.89 -9.36
N ASN A 29 -16.57 8.93 -9.10
CA ASN A 29 -17.11 9.07 -7.75
C ASN A 29 -16.68 7.88 -6.85
N GLU A 30 -16.71 6.66 -7.38
CA GLU A 30 -16.21 5.48 -6.67
C GLU A 30 -14.72 5.60 -6.33
N LEU A 31 -13.88 6.05 -7.27
CA LEU A 31 -12.45 6.27 -7.01
C LEU A 31 -12.23 7.30 -5.90
N GLU A 32 -12.96 8.40 -5.90
CA GLU A 32 -12.88 9.45 -4.89
C GLU A 32 -13.30 8.94 -3.50
N GLN A 33 -14.40 8.19 -3.43
CA GLN A 33 -14.88 7.59 -2.19
C GLN A 33 -13.86 6.61 -1.60
N ILE A 34 -13.27 5.76 -2.45
CA ILE A 34 -12.22 4.83 -2.02
C ILE A 34 -11.02 5.60 -1.52
N PHE A 35 -10.52 6.56 -2.30
CA PHE A 35 -9.37 7.38 -1.93
C PHE A 35 -9.61 8.02 -0.56
N THR A 36 -10.72 8.73 -0.40
CA THR A 36 -11.08 9.42 0.84
C THR A 36 -11.18 8.47 2.03
N ALA A 37 -11.85 7.32 1.87
CA ALA A 37 -11.96 6.32 2.93
C ALA A 37 -10.59 5.71 3.30
N THR A 38 -9.75 5.40 2.31
CA THR A 38 -8.40 4.87 2.54
C THR A 38 -7.50 5.88 3.25
N GLU A 39 -7.55 7.16 2.86
CA GLU A 39 -6.85 8.25 3.54
C GLU A 39 -7.27 8.37 5.01
N GLN A 40 -8.58 8.35 5.29
CA GLN A 40 -9.10 8.45 6.65
C GLN A 40 -8.64 7.26 7.52
N HIS A 41 -8.73 6.04 7.01
CA HIS A 41 -8.25 4.86 7.72
C HIS A 41 -6.73 4.87 7.93
N TRP A 42 -5.97 5.37 6.95
CA TRP A 42 -4.52 5.51 7.04
C TRP A 42 -4.12 6.50 8.14
N GLN A 43 -4.77 7.66 8.21
CA GLN A 43 -4.53 8.65 9.25
C GLN A 43 -4.84 8.11 10.66
N ASN A 44 -5.99 7.44 10.81
CA ASN A 44 -6.35 6.77 12.06
C ASN A 44 -5.32 5.70 12.46
N TYR A 45 -4.73 5.02 11.47
CA TYR A 45 -3.69 4.03 11.70
C TYR A 45 -2.35 4.66 12.11
N LEU A 46 -1.96 5.81 11.54
CA LEU A 46 -0.76 6.51 11.97
C LEU A 46 -0.82 6.92 13.44
N THR A 47 -1.96 7.44 13.91
CA THR A 47 -2.16 7.74 15.34
C THR A 47 -1.95 6.49 16.20
N ARG A 48 -2.44 5.34 15.74
CA ARG A 48 -2.26 4.05 16.41
C ARG A 48 -0.79 3.60 16.40
N LEU A 49 -0.10 3.71 15.27
CA LEU A 49 1.30 3.35 15.12
C LEU A 49 2.19 4.20 16.03
N ASN A 50 2.01 5.51 16.04
CA ASN A 50 2.78 6.43 16.88
C ASN A 50 2.59 6.14 18.38
N ARG A 51 1.39 5.65 18.77
CA ARG A 51 1.11 5.24 20.16
C ARG A 51 1.72 3.90 20.54
N LEU A 52 1.73 2.93 19.62
CA LEU A 52 2.07 1.52 19.93
C LEU A 52 3.51 1.14 19.54
N SER A 53 4.17 1.91 18.68
CA SER A 53 5.57 1.70 18.30
C SER A 53 6.39 2.95 18.61
N PRO A 54 6.96 3.06 19.82
CA PRO A 54 7.82 4.19 20.19
C PRO A 54 9.06 4.34 19.29
N ALA A 55 9.50 3.25 18.67
CA ALA A 55 10.61 3.24 17.71
C ALA A 55 10.21 3.76 16.32
N GLY A 56 8.94 4.10 16.11
CA GLY A 56 8.40 4.52 14.81
C GLY A 56 8.17 3.37 13.85
N VAL A 57 8.23 3.66 12.55
CA VAL A 57 8.07 2.67 11.48
C VAL A 57 9.35 1.88 11.28
N GLN A 58 9.28 0.58 11.52
CA GLN A 58 10.37 -0.38 11.32
C GLN A 58 10.24 -1.14 10.00
N TYR A 59 9.01 -1.32 9.51
CA TYR A 59 8.72 -2.06 8.29
C TYR A 59 7.74 -1.27 7.42
N LEU A 60 8.16 -0.90 6.21
CA LEU A 60 7.30 -0.26 5.22
C LEU A 60 6.96 -1.26 4.12
N LEU A 61 5.67 -1.51 3.89
CA LEU A 61 5.17 -2.29 2.76
C LEU A 61 4.49 -1.37 1.74
N LEU A 62 5.04 -1.31 0.54
CA LEU A 62 4.43 -0.60 -0.59
C LEU A 62 3.41 -1.48 -1.30
N THR A 63 2.21 -0.96 -1.48
CA THR A 63 1.06 -1.64 -2.08
C THR A 63 0.38 -0.80 -3.16
N GLU A 64 -0.74 -1.29 -3.66
CA GLU A 64 -1.66 -0.56 -4.54
C GLU A 64 -3.01 -0.51 -3.83
N ALA A 65 -3.78 0.56 -4.05
CA ALA A 65 -5.12 0.68 -3.53
C ALA A 65 -5.97 -0.54 -3.96
N PRO A 66 -6.85 -1.06 -3.09
CA PRO A 66 -7.70 -2.20 -3.42
C PRO A 66 -8.66 -1.81 -4.57
N PRO A 67 -8.93 -2.68 -5.56
CA PRO A 67 -9.82 -2.35 -6.68
C PRO A 67 -11.26 -2.13 -6.21
N SER A 68 -12.07 -1.46 -7.05
CA SER A 68 -13.50 -1.34 -6.80
C SER A 68 -14.29 -2.64 -6.98
N GLN A 69 -15.44 -2.73 -6.30
CA GLN A 69 -16.31 -3.92 -6.33
C GLN A 69 -16.77 -4.28 -7.75
N ASP A 70 -17.02 -3.30 -8.61
CA ASP A 70 -17.37 -3.57 -10.01
C ASP A 70 -16.19 -4.10 -10.85
N MET A 71 -14.96 -4.02 -10.32
CA MET A 71 -13.74 -4.48 -11.00
C MET A 71 -13.26 -5.86 -10.49
N SER A 72 -13.90 -6.41 -9.45
CA SER A 72 -13.62 -7.75 -8.93
C SER A 72 -14.93 -8.52 -8.83
N THR A 73 -14.99 -9.75 -9.32
CA THR A 73 -16.21 -10.58 -9.40
C THR A 73 -16.82 -10.99 -8.04
N VAL A 74 -16.57 -10.24 -6.96
CA VAL A 74 -16.91 -10.56 -5.58
C VAL A 74 -17.98 -9.60 -5.07
N ARG A 75 -19.24 -10.08 -5.08
CA ARG A 75 -20.40 -9.45 -4.44
C ARG A 75 -20.29 -9.52 -2.90
N SER A 76 -19.49 -8.64 -2.30
CA SER A 76 -19.40 -8.54 -0.83
C SER A 76 -19.62 -7.10 -0.42
N PRO A 77 -20.66 -6.72 0.33
CA PRO A 77 -21.03 -5.33 0.63
C PRO A 77 -20.03 -4.51 1.48
N GLU A 78 -18.85 -5.04 1.78
CA GLU A 78 -17.85 -4.42 2.67
C GLU A 78 -16.77 -3.70 1.85
N PHE A 79 -17.17 -2.62 1.19
CA PHE A 79 -16.31 -1.77 0.38
C PHE A 79 -15.75 -0.57 1.15
N PRO A 80 -14.50 -0.13 0.95
CA PRO A 80 -13.34 -0.85 0.41
C PRO A 80 -12.67 -1.76 1.46
N ARG A 81 -12.09 -2.89 1.02
CA ARG A 81 -11.30 -3.80 1.88
C ARG A 81 -9.88 -3.27 2.09
N TYR A 82 -9.77 -2.08 2.67
CA TYR A 82 -8.50 -1.45 2.97
C TYR A 82 -7.80 -2.15 4.15
N VAL A 83 -6.48 -2.27 4.11
CA VAL A 83 -5.69 -2.99 5.13
C VAL A 83 -5.92 -2.45 6.54
N PHE A 84 -6.16 -1.14 6.67
CA PHE A 84 -6.38 -0.47 7.95
C PHE A 84 -7.85 -0.29 8.34
N ASN A 85 -8.79 -0.88 7.57
CA ASN A 85 -10.18 -0.96 7.99
C ASN A 85 -10.39 -2.19 8.88
N ALA A 86 -10.47 -1.97 10.20
CA ALA A 86 -10.68 -3.01 11.21
C ALA A 86 -12.00 -3.78 11.04
N ALA A 87 -13.02 -3.16 10.43
CA ALA A 87 -14.32 -3.76 10.19
C ALA A 87 -14.34 -4.67 8.95
N SER A 88 -13.30 -4.61 8.10
CA SER A 88 -13.21 -5.42 6.89
C SER A 88 -13.05 -6.89 7.25
N LYS A 89 -14.08 -7.70 6.99
CA LYS A 89 -13.99 -9.15 7.16
C LYS A 89 -13.05 -9.73 6.11
N ASN A 90 -12.31 -10.77 6.49
CA ASN A 90 -11.41 -11.50 5.60
C ASN A 90 -10.31 -10.63 4.95
N ASN A 91 -9.76 -9.67 5.69
CA ASN A 91 -8.59 -8.91 5.25
C ASN A 91 -7.35 -9.81 5.22
N ARG A 92 -7.11 -10.44 4.06
CA ARG A 92 -6.01 -11.38 3.84
C ARG A 92 -4.64 -10.72 4.03
N LEU A 93 -4.48 -9.48 3.59
CA LEU A 93 -3.21 -8.76 3.75
C LEU A 93 -2.91 -8.52 5.23
N LEU A 94 -3.88 -8.01 6.00
CA LEU A 94 -3.71 -7.82 7.44
C LEU A 94 -3.39 -9.14 8.15
N GLY A 95 -4.07 -10.23 7.79
CA GLY A 95 -3.75 -11.56 8.30
C GLY A 95 -2.34 -12.03 7.96
N ASN A 96 -1.86 -11.74 6.73
CA ASN A 96 -0.50 -12.06 6.32
C ASN A 96 0.55 -11.24 7.07
N LEU A 97 0.25 -9.97 7.37
CA LEU A 97 1.12 -9.09 8.18
C LEU A 97 1.23 -9.62 9.62
N CYS A 98 0.12 -10.00 10.26
CA CYS A 98 0.17 -10.61 11.59
C CYS A 98 1.00 -11.90 11.60
N ARG A 99 0.83 -12.73 10.56
CA ARG A 99 1.55 -14.00 10.42
C ARG A 99 3.05 -13.85 10.19
N MET A 100 3.57 -12.63 10.00
CA MET A 100 5.01 -12.38 10.04
C MET A 100 5.58 -12.62 11.45
N PHE A 101 4.79 -12.35 12.49
CA PHE A 101 5.22 -12.31 13.88
C PHE A 101 4.66 -13.44 14.75
N VAL A 102 3.48 -13.98 14.41
CA VAL A 102 2.82 -15.04 15.20
C VAL A 102 2.25 -16.14 14.31
N TRP A 103 2.16 -17.38 14.80
CA TRP A 103 1.52 -18.49 14.08
C TRP A 103 0.01 -18.30 13.98
N GLU A 104 -0.61 -17.91 15.08
CA GLU A 104 -2.05 -17.71 15.22
C GLU A 104 -2.37 -16.23 15.37
N PRO A 105 -2.79 -15.54 14.29
CA PRO A 105 -3.14 -14.13 14.38
C PRO A 105 -4.42 -13.94 15.21
N PRO A 106 -4.58 -12.80 15.90
CA PRO A 106 -5.81 -12.47 16.63
C PRO A 106 -7.06 -12.61 15.76
N LYS A 107 -8.22 -12.86 16.36
CA LYS A 107 -9.47 -12.98 15.59
C LYS A 107 -10.02 -11.61 15.20
N SER A 108 -9.96 -10.63 16.10
CA SER A 108 -10.48 -9.28 15.88
C SER A 108 -9.60 -8.48 14.91
N GLY A 109 -10.23 -7.73 14.00
CA GLY A 109 -9.52 -6.79 13.13
C GLY A 109 -8.80 -5.70 13.92
N LYS A 110 -9.35 -5.26 15.06
CA LYS A 110 -8.72 -4.26 15.93
C LYS A 110 -7.43 -4.80 16.54
N GLU A 111 -7.47 -6.02 17.09
CA GLU A 111 -6.31 -6.68 17.70
C GLU A 111 -5.22 -6.97 16.66
N LYS A 112 -5.60 -7.38 15.45
CA LYS A 112 -4.65 -7.54 14.34
C LYS A 112 -3.93 -6.23 14.01
N LEU A 113 -4.66 -5.12 13.94
CA LEU A 113 -4.07 -3.81 13.69
C LEU A 113 -3.18 -3.35 14.84
N ASP A 114 -3.57 -3.62 16.08
CA ASP A 114 -2.75 -3.30 17.26
C ASP A 114 -1.44 -4.11 17.25
N LEU A 115 -1.48 -5.40 16.92
CA LEU A 115 -0.29 -6.24 16.76
C LEU A 115 0.63 -5.73 15.64
N VAL A 116 0.07 -5.42 14.47
CA VAL A 116 0.87 -4.92 13.34
C VAL A 116 1.48 -3.54 13.66
N ALA A 117 0.71 -2.68 14.33
CA ALA A 117 1.18 -1.38 14.79
C ALA A 117 2.26 -1.48 15.89
N SER A 118 2.15 -2.40 16.85
CA SER A 118 3.17 -2.57 17.90
C SER A 118 4.52 -3.03 17.38
N HIS A 119 4.54 -3.67 16.21
CA HIS A 119 5.78 -4.01 15.49
C HIS A 119 6.27 -2.90 14.53
N GLY A 120 5.60 -1.74 14.49
CA GLY A 120 6.01 -0.62 13.64
C GLY A 120 5.86 -0.90 12.14
N VAL A 121 4.87 -1.70 11.74
CA VAL A 121 4.58 -1.96 10.33
C VAL A 121 3.68 -0.85 9.77
N LEU A 122 4.05 -0.28 8.63
CA LEU A 122 3.24 0.65 7.88
C LEU A 122 3.03 0.14 6.46
N VAL A 123 1.82 0.31 5.93
CA VAL A 123 1.45 0.00 4.56
C VAL A 123 1.14 1.33 3.87
N MET A 124 1.69 1.54 2.68
CA MET A 124 1.45 2.72 1.87
C MET A 124 1.15 2.32 0.43
N ASP A 125 0.11 2.93 -0.14
CA ASP A 125 -0.21 2.71 -1.55
C ASP A 125 0.71 3.58 -2.43
N ALA A 126 1.53 2.93 -3.25
CA ALA A 126 2.32 3.58 -4.28
C ALA A 126 1.45 4.02 -5.48
N LEU A 127 0.31 3.35 -5.65
CA LEU A 127 -0.73 3.66 -6.62
C LEU A 127 -2.06 3.83 -5.86
N PRO A 128 -2.50 5.06 -5.57
CA PRO A 128 -3.68 5.33 -4.75
C PRO A 128 -5.00 5.27 -5.53
N PHE A 129 -4.96 4.88 -6.81
CA PHE A 129 -6.15 4.63 -7.62
C PHE A 129 -6.55 3.15 -7.55
N ALA A 130 -7.80 2.88 -7.23
CA ALA A 130 -8.38 1.55 -7.14
C ALA A 130 -8.63 0.92 -8.53
N LEU A 131 -7.55 0.47 -9.19
CA LEU A 131 -7.59 0.01 -10.58
C LEU A 131 -7.69 -1.53 -10.72
N PRO A 132 -8.22 -2.03 -11.85
CA PRO A 132 -8.33 -3.47 -12.10
C PRO A 132 -6.97 -4.18 -12.08
N TYR A 133 -6.98 -5.44 -11.60
CA TYR A 133 -5.78 -6.28 -11.60
C TYR A 133 -5.38 -6.80 -13.00
N LYS A 134 -6.31 -6.81 -13.97
CA LYS A 134 -6.15 -7.55 -15.24
C LYS A 134 -5.17 -6.93 -16.25
N THR A 135 -4.68 -5.70 -16.04
CA THR A 135 -3.96 -4.94 -17.07
C THR A 135 -2.55 -4.46 -16.67
N ARG A 136 -1.96 -5.00 -15.60
CA ARG A 136 -0.75 -4.44 -14.93
C ARG A 136 0.61 -4.78 -15.58
N ASN A 137 0.64 -5.19 -16.84
CA ASN A 137 1.89 -5.54 -17.54
C ASN A 137 2.00 -4.79 -18.87
N ASN A 138 1.92 -3.46 -18.83
CA ASN A 138 2.09 -2.62 -20.01
C ASN A 138 2.81 -1.30 -19.67
N ALA A 139 3.26 -0.60 -20.70
CA ALA A 139 3.98 0.67 -20.52
C ALA A 139 3.12 1.77 -19.90
N ALA A 140 1.81 1.78 -20.16
CA ALA A 140 0.89 2.77 -19.59
C ALA A 140 0.77 2.61 -18.06
N TYR A 141 0.71 1.38 -17.55
CA TYR A 141 0.75 1.07 -16.12
C TYR A 141 2.04 1.58 -15.48
N ARG A 142 3.20 1.32 -16.10
CA ARG A 142 4.50 1.77 -15.56
C ARG A 142 4.56 3.29 -15.46
N LYS A 143 4.13 4.01 -16.50
CA LYS A 143 4.05 5.48 -16.50
C LYS A 143 3.13 6.00 -15.41
N LEU A 144 1.96 5.38 -15.22
CA LEU A 144 1.04 5.75 -14.16
C LEU A 144 1.64 5.51 -12.76
N VAL A 145 2.28 4.36 -12.54
CA VAL A 145 2.98 4.08 -11.28
C VAL A 145 4.11 5.09 -11.05
N ALA A 146 4.91 5.43 -12.07
CA ALA A 146 5.97 6.43 -11.96
C ALA A 146 5.41 7.80 -11.55
N LYS A 147 4.29 8.19 -12.17
CA LYS A 147 3.61 9.45 -11.89
C LYS A 147 3.05 9.48 -10.46
N CYS A 148 2.37 8.43 -10.03
CA CYS A 148 1.86 8.32 -8.66
C CYS A 148 3.00 8.25 -7.62
N PHE A 149 4.12 7.62 -7.97
CA PHE A 149 5.30 7.61 -7.13
C PHE A 149 5.79 9.04 -6.86
N GLU A 150 5.98 9.83 -7.91
CA GLU A 150 6.46 11.22 -7.83
C GLU A 150 5.47 12.13 -7.08
N LEU A 151 4.19 12.04 -7.41
CA LEU A 151 3.18 13.00 -6.95
C LEU A 151 2.60 12.67 -5.58
N TYR A 152 2.51 11.39 -5.24
CA TYR A 152 1.79 10.93 -4.06
C TYR A 152 2.70 10.22 -3.07
N LEU A 153 3.40 9.16 -3.49
CA LEU A 153 4.18 8.35 -2.54
C LEU A 153 5.42 9.08 -2.01
N ALA A 154 6.26 9.64 -2.89
CA ALA A 154 7.51 10.26 -2.50
C ALA A 154 7.29 11.44 -1.51
N PRO A 155 6.34 12.38 -1.77
CA PRO A 155 6.03 13.42 -0.80
C PRO A 155 5.49 12.87 0.53
N ARG A 156 4.71 11.77 0.51
CA ARG A 156 4.20 11.15 1.74
C ARG A 156 5.29 10.53 2.59
N VAL A 157 6.29 9.94 1.96
CA VAL A 157 7.44 9.33 2.64
C VAL A 157 8.40 10.39 3.19
N GLU A 158 8.52 11.52 2.49
CA GLU A 158 9.33 12.66 2.92
C GLU A 158 8.65 13.49 4.03
N ASN A 159 7.31 13.53 4.06
CA ASN A 159 6.55 14.32 5.03
C ASN A 159 6.73 13.82 6.49
N ALA A 160 6.84 14.77 7.41
CA ALA A 160 7.40 14.64 8.76
C ALA A 160 6.46 14.03 9.83
N GLU A 161 5.24 13.63 9.49
CA GLU A 161 4.27 13.06 10.45
C GLU A 161 4.58 11.60 10.83
N THR A 162 5.53 10.97 10.13
CA THR A 162 5.95 9.60 10.37
C THR A 162 7.38 9.57 10.91
N THR A 163 7.56 8.97 12.10
CA THR A 163 8.90 8.68 12.63
C THR A 163 9.44 7.42 11.97
N TRP A 164 10.55 7.52 11.25
CA TRP A 164 11.19 6.39 10.58
C TRP A 164 12.31 5.80 11.44
N SER A 165 12.30 4.49 11.65
CA SER A 165 13.38 3.81 12.38
C SER A 165 14.68 3.83 11.56
N ASN A 166 15.83 3.96 12.24
CA ASN A 166 17.16 3.80 11.63
C ASN A 166 17.40 2.40 11.03
N THR A 167 16.58 1.42 11.42
CA THR A 167 16.64 0.04 10.93
C THR A 167 15.55 -0.29 9.92
N LEU A 168 14.86 0.73 9.37
CA LEU A 168 13.74 0.59 8.44
C LEU A 168 14.03 -0.44 7.34
N LYS A 169 13.08 -1.36 7.16
CA LYS A 169 13.05 -2.33 6.07
C LYS A 169 11.90 -2.02 5.13
N ILE A 170 12.13 -2.19 3.83
CA ILE A 170 11.17 -1.84 2.79
C ILE A 170 10.81 -3.09 1.98
N GLY A 171 9.52 -3.31 1.81
CA GLY A 171 8.94 -4.39 1.02
C GLY A 171 7.98 -3.83 -0.03
N ILE A 172 7.81 -4.55 -1.12
CA ILE A 172 6.87 -4.24 -2.21
C ILE A 172 5.97 -5.46 -2.40
N GLY A 173 4.67 -5.26 -2.21
CA GLY A 173 3.71 -6.34 -2.06
C GLY A 173 3.22 -6.97 -3.36
N TYR A 174 3.33 -6.27 -4.47
CA TYR A 174 2.80 -6.70 -5.77
C TYR A 174 3.91 -6.75 -6.82
N LYS A 175 3.92 -7.84 -7.59
CA LYS A 175 4.94 -8.07 -8.64
C LYS A 175 5.00 -6.94 -9.65
N SER A 176 3.87 -6.63 -10.29
CA SER A 176 3.79 -5.58 -11.32
C SER A 176 4.18 -4.21 -10.79
N LEU A 177 3.72 -3.85 -9.58
CA LEU A 177 4.12 -2.61 -8.93
C LEU A 177 5.64 -2.55 -8.71
N GLY A 178 6.22 -3.62 -8.16
CA GLY A 178 7.65 -3.69 -7.89
C GLY A 178 8.49 -3.62 -9.17
N GLU A 179 8.08 -4.34 -10.21
CA GLU A 179 8.73 -4.27 -11.53
C GLU A 179 8.66 -2.87 -12.14
N ALA A 180 7.52 -2.17 -12.01
CA ALA A 180 7.37 -0.79 -12.45
C ALA A 180 8.30 0.16 -11.66
N LEU A 181 8.26 0.13 -10.33
CA LEU A 181 9.09 0.99 -9.48
C LEU A 181 10.60 0.78 -9.71
N ILE A 182 11.03 -0.48 -9.89
CA ILE A 182 12.44 -0.80 -10.16
C ILE A 182 12.86 -0.32 -11.55
N ALA A 183 12.02 -0.50 -12.58
CA ALA A 183 12.31 -0.06 -13.94
C ALA A 183 12.52 1.46 -14.01
N GLU A 184 11.74 2.22 -13.23
CA GLU A 184 11.82 3.67 -13.13
C GLU A 184 12.90 4.16 -12.14
N LYS A 185 13.73 3.25 -11.60
CA LYS A 185 14.79 3.55 -10.62
C LYS A 185 14.28 4.36 -9.42
N ALA A 186 13.04 4.09 -8.99
CA ALA A 186 12.37 4.80 -7.92
C ALA A 186 13.23 4.84 -6.66
N THR A 187 13.37 6.02 -6.06
CA THR A 187 14.22 6.25 -4.89
C THR A 187 13.41 6.95 -3.81
N LEU A 188 13.30 6.31 -2.64
CA LEU A 188 12.64 6.89 -1.49
C LEU A 188 13.64 7.71 -0.66
N GLN A 189 13.27 8.94 -0.35
CA GLN A 189 13.95 9.80 0.61
C GLN A 189 13.08 9.89 1.86
N PHE A 190 13.61 9.44 2.99
CA PHE A 190 12.96 9.61 4.29
C PHE A 190 13.59 10.82 4.98
N SER A 191 12.82 11.54 5.78
CA SER A 191 13.26 12.78 6.45
C SER A 191 14.56 12.63 7.25
N THR A 192 14.76 11.47 7.89
CA THR A 192 15.91 11.20 8.78
C THR A 192 16.86 10.12 8.28
N LEU A 193 16.59 9.49 7.12
CA LEU A 193 17.37 8.36 6.62
C LEU A 193 18.02 8.66 5.26
N LYS A 194 18.99 7.83 4.89
CA LYS A 194 19.59 7.87 3.56
C LYS A 194 18.58 7.51 2.48
N LYS A 195 18.76 8.10 1.29
CA LYS A 195 18.07 7.69 0.06
C LYS A 195 18.18 6.20 -0.14
N THR A 196 17.05 5.55 -0.38
CA THR A 196 16.98 4.12 -0.69
C THR A 196 16.40 3.92 -2.07
N GLN A 197 17.25 3.48 -3.00
CA GLN A 197 16.80 3.06 -4.33
C GLN A 197 16.09 1.71 -4.23
N LEU A 198 14.91 1.60 -4.82
CA LEU A 198 14.15 0.37 -4.86
C LEU A 198 14.79 -0.64 -5.82
N THR A 199 15.08 -1.85 -5.35
CA THR A 199 15.65 -2.94 -6.15
C THR A 199 14.90 -4.25 -5.91
N ARG A 200 15.28 -5.32 -6.62
CA ARG A 200 14.64 -6.64 -6.49
C ARG A 200 14.68 -7.23 -5.08
N LYS A 201 15.60 -6.80 -4.21
CA LYS A 201 15.68 -7.25 -2.82
C LYS A 201 14.48 -6.81 -1.97
N HIS A 202 13.73 -5.79 -2.42
CA HIS A 202 12.55 -5.30 -1.72
C HIS A 202 11.26 -6.01 -2.15
N LEU A 203 11.31 -6.98 -3.08
CA LEU A 203 10.10 -7.67 -3.52
C LEU A 203 9.66 -8.69 -2.46
N ALA A 204 8.46 -8.51 -1.92
CA ALA A 204 7.93 -9.26 -0.78
C ALA A 204 6.66 -10.05 -1.14
N TYR A 205 6.68 -10.74 -2.28
CA TYR A 205 5.56 -11.53 -2.79
C TYR A 205 5.97 -12.97 -3.10
N CYS A 206 5.00 -13.89 -3.08
CA CYS A 206 5.21 -15.27 -3.52
C CYS A 206 4.95 -15.42 -5.03
N SER A 207 3.68 -15.26 -5.45
CA SER A 207 3.29 -15.30 -6.87
C SER A 207 2.97 -13.91 -7.39
N THR A 208 1.92 -13.29 -6.86
CA THR A 208 1.45 -11.96 -7.25
C THR A 208 1.03 -11.10 -6.06
N LEU A 209 0.96 -11.68 -4.86
CA LEU A 209 0.47 -11.05 -3.63
C LEU A 209 1.49 -11.20 -2.49
N PRO A 210 1.43 -10.32 -1.47
CA PRO A 210 2.23 -10.46 -0.26
C PRO A 210 1.92 -11.77 0.45
N CYS A 211 2.95 -12.47 0.90
CA CYS A 211 2.82 -13.70 1.68
C CYS A 211 3.75 -13.64 2.90
N PRO A 212 3.39 -14.30 4.03
CA PRO A 212 4.16 -14.18 5.28
C PRO A 212 5.63 -14.59 5.14
N ALA A 213 5.93 -15.61 4.33
CA ALA A 213 7.29 -16.09 4.12
C ALA A 213 8.17 -15.05 3.42
N ALA A 214 7.71 -14.51 2.28
CA ALA A 214 8.45 -13.47 1.55
C ALA A 214 8.56 -12.17 2.37
N LEU A 215 7.49 -11.79 3.08
CA LEU A 215 7.53 -10.62 3.97
C LEU A 215 8.60 -10.78 5.06
N ARG A 216 8.66 -11.94 5.72
CA ARG A 216 9.70 -12.23 6.72
C ARG A 216 11.10 -12.15 6.13
N GLU A 217 11.32 -12.77 4.98
CA GLU A 217 12.61 -12.75 4.30
C GLU A 217 13.05 -11.33 3.96
N THR A 218 12.19 -10.56 3.28
CA THR A 218 12.48 -9.17 2.90
C THR A 218 12.73 -8.27 4.12
N PHE A 219 12.02 -8.51 5.22
CA PHE A 219 12.15 -7.73 6.44
C PHE A 219 13.19 -8.27 7.43
N GLY A 220 13.81 -9.43 7.16
CA GLY A 220 14.77 -10.06 8.06
C GLY A 220 14.17 -10.52 9.39
N ILE A 221 12.89 -10.91 9.39
CA ILE A 221 12.18 -11.38 10.59
C ILE A 221 12.28 -12.92 10.66
N PRO A 222 12.72 -13.50 11.79
CA PRO A 222 12.78 -14.95 11.95
C PRO A 222 11.38 -15.59 11.91
N LYS A 223 11.33 -16.91 11.74
CA LYS A 223 10.04 -17.61 11.89
C LYS A 223 9.53 -17.43 13.33
N PRO A 224 8.20 -17.30 13.52
CA PRO A 224 7.64 -17.32 14.87
C PRO A 224 8.01 -18.64 15.54
N GLU A 225 8.31 -18.58 16.83
CA GLU A 225 8.44 -19.78 17.67
C GLU A 225 7.06 -20.39 17.94
#